data_AF-A0A2D5IYH8-F1
#
_entry.id   AF-A0A2D5IYH8-F1
#
_cell.length_a   1.000
_cell.length_b   1.000
_cell.length_c   1.000
_cell.angle_alpha   90.00
_cell.angle_beta   90.00
_cell.angle_gamma   90.00
#
_symmetry.space_group_name_H-M   'P 1'
#
loop_
_entity.id
_entity.type
_entity.pdbx_description
1 polymer ?
#
loop_
_entity_poly.entity_id
_entity_poly.type
_entity_poly.pdbx_seq_one_letter_code
_entity_poly.pdbx_strand_id
1 'polypeptide(L)'
;MKALPHPRVKLSKLRDIGWALWDPIGLKGRFSGDLSEEANLRIADEYDTYLISAASHLRRGEPREQVVSYLVYIESEHMGLGEGPTSLERAEAVVAAIFADQSIWT
;
A
#
# COMPACT_ATOMS: atom_id res chain seq x y z
N MET A 1 -24.16 18.61 -15.70
CA MET A 1 -23.40 17.37 -15.94
C MET A 1 -23.54 16.50 -14.69
N LYS A 2 -24.02 15.25 -14.83
CA LYS A 2 -24.12 14.32 -13.70
C LYS A 2 -22.75 13.68 -13.53
N ALA A 3 -22.03 13.97 -12.45
CA ALA A 3 -20.74 13.32 -12.18
C ALA A 3 -20.98 11.81 -12.09
N LEU A 4 -20.20 11.04 -12.84
CA LEU A 4 -20.20 9.58 -12.68
C LEU A 4 -19.71 9.26 -11.26
N PRO A 5 -20.29 8.25 -10.59
CA PRO A 5 -19.77 7.81 -9.31
C PRO A 5 -18.31 7.41 -9.50
N HIS A 6 -17.43 8.03 -8.70
CA HIS A 6 -16.02 7.68 -8.72
C HIS A 6 -15.88 6.33 -8.02
N PRO A 7 -15.32 5.31 -8.69
CA PRO A 7 -15.18 4.01 -8.08
C PRO A 7 -14.33 4.12 -6.81
N ARG A 8 -14.82 3.49 -5.74
CA ARG A 8 -14.14 3.47 -4.44
C ARG A 8 -13.09 2.36 -4.45
N VAL A 9 -12.04 2.53 -3.64
CA VAL A 9 -10.98 1.53 -3.49
C VAL A 9 -11.37 0.52 -2.41
N LYS A 10 -11.16 -0.78 -2.66
CA LYS A 10 -11.36 -1.86 -1.67
C LYS A 10 -10.17 -1.90 -0.73
N LEU A 11 -10.36 -1.36 0.47
CA LEU A 11 -9.29 -1.27 1.47
C LEU A 11 -8.75 -2.64 1.90
N SER A 12 -9.60 -3.67 2.01
CA SER A 12 -9.15 -5.02 2.37
C SER A 12 -8.09 -5.56 1.40
N LYS A 13 -8.29 -5.39 0.10
CA LYS A 13 -7.31 -5.82 -0.91
C LYS A 13 -6.01 -5.03 -0.86
N LEU A 14 -6.09 -3.72 -0.60
CA LEU A 14 -4.90 -2.92 -0.39
C LEU A 14 -4.11 -3.42 0.82
N ARG A 15 -4.79 -3.68 1.94
CA ARG A 15 -4.17 -4.26 3.14
C ARG A 15 -3.51 -5.61 2.84
N ASP A 16 -4.18 -6.52 2.14
CA ASP A 16 -3.61 -7.80 1.75
C ASP A 16 -2.29 -7.61 0.97
N ILE A 17 -2.26 -6.67 0.02
CA ILE A 17 -1.05 -6.32 -0.76
C ILE A 17 0.02 -5.71 0.14
N GLY A 18 -0.31 -4.71 0.95
CA GLY A 18 0.65 -4.00 1.80
C GLY A 18 1.32 -4.91 2.82
N TRP A 19 0.53 -5.73 3.50
CA TRP A 19 1.01 -6.69 4.49
C TRP A 19 1.75 -7.89 3.89
N ALA A 20 1.56 -8.18 2.60
CA ALA A 20 2.28 -9.25 1.91
C ALA A 20 3.60 -8.78 1.28
N LEU A 21 3.62 -7.57 0.71
CA LEU A 21 4.70 -7.11 -0.16
C LEU A 21 5.51 -5.95 0.37
N TRP A 22 4.95 -5.11 1.26
CA TRP A 22 5.60 -3.86 1.64
C TRP A 22 6.19 -3.87 3.04
N ASP A 23 5.39 -4.21 4.07
CA ASP A 23 5.69 -4.16 5.52
C ASP A 23 7.13 -3.74 5.89
N PRO A 24 7.49 -2.45 5.70
CA PRO A 24 8.89 -2.04 5.80
C PRO A 24 9.38 -1.95 7.25
N ILE A 25 8.45 -1.80 8.19
CA ILE A 25 8.72 -1.74 9.64
C ILE A 25 8.84 -3.17 10.22
N GLY A 26 8.39 -4.19 9.46
CA GLY A 26 8.40 -5.59 9.85
C GLY A 26 7.43 -5.87 11.00
N LEU A 27 6.26 -5.21 11.02
CA LEU A 27 5.27 -5.37 12.08
C LEU A 27 4.63 -6.75 12.05
N LYS A 28 4.43 -7.35 10.88
CA LYS A 28 3.81 -8.68 10.74
C LYS A 28 4.59 -9.77 11.47
N GLY A 29 5.91 -9.63 11.63
CA GLY A 29 6.75 -10.56 12.38
C GLY A 29 6.80 -10.29 13.89
N ARG A 30 6.27 -9.15 14.35
CA ARG A 30 6.33 -8.73 15.77
C ARG A 30 5.09 -9.11 16.58
N PHE A 31 3.99 -9.43 15.89
CA PHE A 31 2.74 -9.82 16.53
C PHE A 31 2.35 -11.22 16.08
N SER A 32 1.88 -12.04 17.02
CA SER A 32 1.29 -13.34 16.73
C SER A 32 -0.18 -13.17 16.33
N GLY A 33 -0.69 -14.08 15.50
CA GLY A 33 -2.11 -14.12 15.12
C GLY A 33 -2.46 -13.34 13.86
N ASP A 34 -3.74 -13.36 13.50
CA ASP A 34 -4.28 -12.66 12.35
C ASP A 34 -4.47 -11.16 12.63
N LEU A 35 -4.42 -10.31 11.59
CA LEU A 35 -4.63 -8.86 11.73
C LEU A 35 -6.08 -8.49 12.11
N SER A 36 -7.03 -9.41 11.93
CA SER A 36 -8.41 -9.29 12.38
C SER A 36 -8.61 -9.59 13.87
N GLU A 37 -7.58 -10.12 14.55
CA GLU A 37 -7.64 -10.33 16.00
C GLU A 37 -7.61 -9.01 16.75
N GLU A 38 -8.36 -8.91 17.85
CA GLU A 38 -8.51 -7.68 18.64
C GLU A 38 -7.16 -7.09 19.10
N ALA A 39 -6.20 -7.95 19.40
CA ALA A 39 -4.84 -7.55 19.77
C ALA A 39 -4.07 -6.81 18.66
N ASN A 40 -4.41 -7.06 17.39
CA ASN A 40 -3.72 -6.54 16.21
C ASN A 40 -4.50 -5.42 15.51
N LEU A 41 -5.74 -5.12 15.91
CA LEU A 41 -6.56 -4.07 15.29
C LEU A 41 -5.90 -2.68 15.32
N ARG A 42 -5.09 -2.39 16.35
CA ARG A 42 -4.43 -1.10 16.52
C ARG A 42 -3.32 -0.80 15.50
N ILE A 43 -2.85 -1.83 14.79
CA ILE A 43 -1.81 -1.69 13.76
C ILE A 43 -2.34 -2.04 12.37
N ALA A 44 -3.54 -2.62 12.26
CA ALA A 44 -4.05 -3.19 11.01
C ALA A 44 -4.19 -2.16 9.88
N ASP A 45 -4.28 -0.88 10.23
CA ASP A 45 -4.43 0.28 9.34
C ASP A 45 -3.13 1.06 9.11
N GLU A 46 -2.00 0.64 9.68
CA GLU A 46 -0.69 1.34 9.64
C GLU A 46 -0.32 1.82 8.22
N TYR A 47 -0.59 0.99 7.21
CA TYR A 47 -0.19 1.27 5.82
C TYR A 47 -1.32 1.84 4.95
N ASP A 48 -2.54 1.97 5.48
CA ASP A 48 -3.74 2.26 4.68
C ASP A 48 -3.61 3.56 3.88
N THR A 49 -3.21 4.64 4.54
CA THR A 49 -3.17 5.97 3.91
C THR A 49 -2.20 6.00 2.73
N TYR A 50 -1.04 5.35 2.86
CA TYR A 50 -0.03 5.31 1.80
C TYR A 50 -0.48 4.44 0.63
N LEU A 51 -1.09 3.29 0.90
CA LEU A 51 -1.61 2.38 -0.12
C LEU A 51 -2.81 3.00 -0.86
N ILE A 52 -3.69 3.72 -0.16
CA ILE A 52 -4.78 4.49 -0.76
C ILE A 52 -4.21 5.57 -1.68
N SER A 53 -3.17 6.28 -1.25
CA SER A 53 -2.51 7.30 -2.07
C SER A 53 -1.92 6.68 -3.33
N ALA A 54 -1.13 5.61 -3.20
CA ALA A 54 -0.53 4.89 -4.32
C ALA A 54 -1.57 4.40 -5.33
N ALA A 55 -2.65 3.78 -4.86
CA ALA A 55 -3.77 3.37 -5.71
C ALA A 55 -4.42 4.57 -6.41
N SER A 56 -4.59 5.69 -5.71
CA SER A 56 -5.17 6.91 -6.27
C SER A 56 -4.28 7.53 -7.36
N HIS A 57 -2.96 7.56 -7.17
CA HIS A 57 -2.00 7.99 -8.19
C HIS A 57 -2.11 7.12 -9.45
N LEU A 58 -2.11 5.78 -9.30
CA LEU A 58 -2.30 4.86 -10.41
C LEU A 58 -3.65 5.06 -11.13
N ARG A 59 -4.72 5.31 -10.37
CA ARG A 59 -6.06 5.54 -10.95
C ARG A 59 -6.14 6.81 -11.79
N ARG A 60 -5.38 7.84 -11.42
CA ARG A 60 -5.26 9.08 -12.20
C ARG A 60 -4.36 8.95 -13.43
N GLY A 61 -3.73 7.79 -13.63
CA GLY A 61 -2.84 7.54 -14.75
C GLY A 61 -1.44 8.08 -14.55
N GLU A 62 -1.02 8.30 -13.30
CA GLU A 62 0.36 8.69 -13.03
C GLU A 62 1.34 7.56 -13.42
N PRO A 63 2.54 7.89 -13.91
CA PRO A 63 3.53 6.88 -14.29
C PRO A 63 3.86 5.96 -13.11
N ARG A 64 3.94 4.65 -13.37
CA ARG A 64 4.24 3.65 -12.33
C ARG A 64 5.52 3.97 -11.57
N GLU A 65 6.55 4.41 -12.27
CA GLU A 65 7.84 4.85 -11.70
C GLU A 65 7.65 5.95 -10.64
N GLN A 66 6.74 6.90 -10.85
CA GLN A 66 6.45 7.95 -9.86
C GLN A 66 5.78 7.38 -8.61
N VAL A 67 4.89 6.40 -8.77
CA VAL A 67 4.22 5.74 -7.65
C VAL A 67 5.19 4.83 -6.87
N VAL A 68 6.12 4.19 -7.58
CA VAL A 68 7.23 3.43 -6.96
C VAL A 68 8.10 4.38 -6.14
N SER A 69 8.57 5.49 -6.73
CA SER A 69 9.36 6.50 -6.02
C SER A 69 8.63 7.09 -4.82
N TYR A 70 7.31 7.25 -4.91
CA TYR A 70 6.49 7.67 -3.77
C TYR A 70 6.57 6.66 -2.62
N LEU A 71 6.40 5.35 -2.87
CA LEU A 71 6.48 4.34 -1.81
C LEU A 71 7.88 4.23 -1.22
N VAL A 72 8.93 4.33 -2.05
CA VAL A 72 10.32 4.38 -1.58
C VAL A 72 10.53 5.60 -0.67
N TYR A 73 10.05 6.79 -1.08
CA TYR A 73 10.13 8.00 -0.27
C TYR A 73 9.38 7.88 1.06
N ILE A 74 8.20 7.26 1.07
CA ILE A 74 7.46 7.05 2.32
C ILE A 74 8.28 6.16 3.26
N GLU A 75 8.84 5.07 2.75
CA GLU A 75 9.68 4.18 3.55
C GLU A 75 10.95 4.88 4.07
N SER A 76 11.71 5.53 3.18
CA SER A 76 13.03 6.05 3.51
C SER A 76 12.96 7.34 4.33
N GLU A 77 12.14 8.31 3.90
CA GLU A 77 12.12 9.66 4.44
C GLU A 77 10.99 9.84 5.46
N HIS A 78 9.78 9.40 5.13
CA HIS A 78 8.62 9.65 5.98
C HIS A 78 8.61 8.74 7.22
N MET A 79 8.91 7.45 7.05
CA MET A 79 9.09 6.49 8.15
C MET A 79 10.50 6.53 8.74
N GLY A 80 11.44 7.22 8.07
CA GLY A 80 12.81 7.42 8.57
C GLY A 80 13.66 6.15 8.59
N LEU A 81 13.34 5.16 7.75
CA LEU A 81 14.07 3.89 7.69
C LEU A 81 15.31 3.94 6.81
N GLY A 82 15.46 5.02 6.02
CA GLY A 82 16.43 5.10 4.94
C GLY A 82 16.09 4.17 3.78
N GLU A 83 16.78 4.32 2.65
CA GLU A 83 16.63 3.43 1.51
C GLU A 83 17.46 2.16 1.73
N GLY A 84 16.78 1.03 1.89
CA GLY A 84 17.38 -0.28 2.01
C GLY A 84 17.57 -0.97 0.66
N PRO A 85 18.34 -2.08 0.61
CA PRO A 85 18.64 -2.78 -0.64
C PRO A 85 17.40 -3.39 -1.34
N THR A 86 16.27 -3.50 -0.63
CA THR A 86 15.02 -4.10 -1.10
C THR A 86 13.86 -3.10 -1.15
N SER A 87 14.08 -1.83 -0.82
CA SER A 87 13.02 -0.80 -0.80
C SER A 87 12.39 -0.62 -2.18
N LEU A 88 13.22 -0.53 -3.21
CA LEU A 88 12.76 -0.41 -4.60
C LEU A 88 11.96 -1.65 -5.04
N GLU A 89 12.51 -2.85 -4.80
CA GLU A 89 11.86 -4.11 -5.19
C GLU A 89 10.48 -4.27 -4.54
N ARG A 90 10.36 -3.98 -3.23
CA ARG A 90 9.07 -4.02 -2.54
C ARG A 90 8.08 -2.99 -3.10
N ALA A 91 8.52 -1.76 -3.35
CA ALA A 91 7.67 -0.72 -3.93
C ALA A 91 7.18 -1.11 -5.34
N GLU A 92 8.05 -1.65 -6.18
CA GLU A 92 7.68 -2.19 -7.50
C GLU A 92 6.65 -3.31 -7.40
N ALA A 93 6.84 -4.26 -6.48
CA ALA A 93 5.92 -5.37 -6.26
C ALA A 93 4.52 -4.89 -5.84
N VAL A 94 4.44 -3.91 -4.94
CA VAL A 94 3.17 -3.29 -4.52
C VAL A 94 2.47 -2.61 -5.70
N VAL A 95 3.19 -1.77 -6.45
CA VAL A 95 2.62 -1.05 -7.60
C VAL A 95 2.14 -2.03 -8.67
N ALA A 96 2.92 -3.08 -8.96
CA ALA A 96 2.52 -4.13 -9.89
C ALA A 96 1.25 -4.85 -9.43
N ALA A 97 1.14 -5.21 -8.15
CA ALA A 97 -0.03 -5.89 -7.60
C ALA A 97 -1.30 -5.01 -7.64
N ILE A 98 -1.20 -3.74 -7.23
CA ILE A 98 -2.33 -2.79 -7.29
C ILE A 98 -2.76 -2.57 -8.74
N PHE A 99 -1.80 -2.41 -9.67
CA PHE A 99 -2.11 -2.17 -11.07
C PHE A 99 -2.76 -3.39 -11.75
N ALA A 100 -2.31 -4.61 -11.42
CA ALA A 100 -2.83 -5.84 -12.00
C ALA A 100 -4.24 -6.19 -11.47
N ASP A 101 -4.55 -5.88 -10.20
CA ASP A 101 -5.83 -6.22 -9.60
C ASP A 101 -6.94 -5.20 -9.94
N GLN A 102 -7.62 -5.44 -11.06
CA GLN A 102 -8.77 -4.64 -11.49
C GLN A 102 -9.95 -4.69 -10.50
N SER A 103 -10.00 -5.70 -9.62
CA SER A 103 -11.08 -5.87 -8.65
C SER A 103 -10.89 -5.06 -7.37
N ILE A 104 -9.80 -4.28 -7.24
CA ILE A 104 -9.59 -3.27 -6.20
C ILE A 104 -10.60 -2.13 -6.30
N TRP A 105 -11.16 -1.88 -7.49
CA TRP A 105 -12.13 -0.81 -7.70
C TRP A 105 -13.56 -1.33 -7.54
N THR A 106 -14.42 -0.58 -6.83
CA THR A 106 -15.88 -0.82 -6.68
C THR A 106 -16.69 0.32 -7.26
#